data_AF-A0A239QMG7-F1
#
_entry.id   AF-A0A239QMG7-F1
#
_cell.length_a   1.000
_cell.length_b   1.000
_cell.length_c   1.000
_cell.angle_alpha   90.00
_cell.angle_beta   90.00
_cell.angle_gamma   90.00
#
_symmetry.space_group_name_H-M   'P 1'
#
loop_
_entity.id
_entity.type
_entity.pdbx_description
1 polymer ?
#
loop_
_entity_poly.entity_id
_entity_poly.type
_entity_poly.pdbx_seq_one_letter_code
_entity_poly.pdbx_strand_id
1 'polypeptide(L)' 'MDSSNRNTDPETRRVQLRKLYLSQKQTLDTFLNNGAITKAQYDKSLGDLTKKMGITPEEE' A
#
# COMPACT_ATOMS: atom_id res chain seq x y z
N MET A 1 19.22 4.69 -29.98
CA MET A 1 18.62 3.88 -28.91
C MET A 1 17.85 4.85 -28.04
N ASP A 2 16.54 4.88 -28.18
CA ASP A 2 15.66 5.83 -27.49
C ASP A 2 15.66 5.50 -25.99
N SER A 3 16.17 6.44 -25.19
CA SER A 3 16.11 6.41 -23.73
C SER A 3 14.67 6.68 -23.26
N SER A 4 13.74 5.82 -23.67
CA SER A 4 12.35 5.90 -23.26
C SER A 4 12.20 5.32 -21.86
N ASN A 5 12.20 6.26 -20.90
CA ASN A 5 11.67 6.17 -19.55
C ASN A 5 10.83 4.90 -19.26
N ARG A 6 11.43 3.89 -18.62
CA ARG A 6 10.83 2.58 -18.24
C ARG A 6 9.70 2.66 -17.19
N ASN A 7 9.08 3.83 -17.00
CA ASN A 7 8.15 4.10 -15.90
C ASN A 7 6.67 4.09 -16.33
N THR A 8 6.38 3.67 -17.56
CA THR A 8 5.03 3.66 -18.15
C THR A 8 4.41 2.28 -18.28
N ASP A 9 5.16 1.22 -17.96
CA ASP A 9 4.64 -0.15 -17.98
C ASP A 9 3.62 -0.36 -16.84
N PRO A 10 2.35 -0.73 -17.14
CA PRO A 10 1.32 -0.94 -16.14
C PRO A 10 1.70 -1.97 -15.07
N GLU A 11 2.41 -3.03 -15.45
CA GLU A 11 2.84 -4.10 -14.54
C GLU A 11 3.85 -3.56 -13.51
N THR A 12 4.85 -2.82 -13.99
CA THR A 12 5.83 -2.13 -13.13
C THR A 12 5.14 -1.18 -12.14
N ARG A 13 4.11 -0.45 -12.57
CA ARG A 13 3.33 0.44 -11.68
C ARG A 13 2.56 -0.33 -10.61
N ARG A 14 1.92 -1.45 -10.97
CA ARG A 14 1.19 -2.31 -10.01
C ARG A 14 2.14 -2.87 -8.94
N VAL A 15 3.31 -3.35 -9.35
CA VAL A 15 4.35 -3.84 -8.42
C VAL A 15 4.80 -2.74 -7.47
N GLN A 16 5.02 -1.52 -7.97
CA GLN A 16 5.39 -0.37 -7.12
C GLN A 16 4.28 0.00 -6.13
N LEU A 17 3.01 0.04 -6.58
CA LEU A 17 1.87 0.30 -5.71
C LEU A 17 1.71 -0.77 -4.63
N ARG A 18 1.89 -2.05 -4.96
CA ARG A 18 1.86 -3.16 -3.98
C ARG A 18 2.97 -3.04 -2.95
N LYS A 19 4.20 -2.73 -3.37
CA LYS A 19 5.32 -2.47 -2.43
C LYS A 19 5.04 -1.31 -1.50
N LEU A 20 4.50 -0.21 -2.05
CA LEU A 20 4.13 0.96 -1.27
C LEU A 20 3.03 0.64 -0.26
N TYR A 21 2.02 -0.13 -0.66
CA TYR A 21 0.95 -0.59 0.23
C TYR A 21 1.48 -1.43 1.39
N LEU A 22 2.35 -2.42 1.11
CA LEU A 22 2.94 -3.26 2.15
C LEU A 22 3.77 -2.45 3.15
N SER A 23 4.56 -1.49 2.67
CA SER A 23 5.34 -0.60 3.55
C SER A 23 4.46 0.26 4.45
N GLN A 24 3.37 0.81 3.91
CA GLN A 24 2.41 1.60 4.70
C GLN A 24 1.63 0.73 5.69
N LYS A 25 1.23 -0.49 5.30
CA LYS A 25 0.62 -1.46 6.22
C LYS A 25 1.56 -1.78 7.38
N GLN A 26 2.84 -2.04 7.11
CA GLN A 26 3.83 -2.32 8.15
C GLN A 26 4.02 -1.15 9.14
N THR A 27 3.89 0.09 8.65
CA THR A 27 3.90 1.30 9.50
C THR A 27 2.67 1.33 10.41
N LEU A 28 1.47 1.06 9.88
CA LEU A 28 0.24 0.96 10.67
C LEU A 28 0.32 -0.18 11.70
N ASP A 29 0.88 -1.32 11.31
CA ASP A 29 1.09 -2.47 12.21
C ASP A 29 1.99 -2.07 13.38
N THR A 30 3.06 -1.29 13.12
CA THR A 30 3.98 -0.79 14.16
C THR A 30 3.27 0.18 15.11
N PHE A 31 2.44 1.10 14.59
CA PHE A 31 1.68 2.03 15.43
C PHE A 31 0.66 1.30 16.31
N LEU A 32 0.02 0.26 15.79
CA LEU A 32 -0.91 -0.56 16.56
C LEU A 32 -0.17 -1.34 17.66
N ASN A 33 0.96 -1.98 17.32
CA ASN A 33 1.77 -2.76 18.26
C ASN A 33 2.33 -1.90 19.40
N ASN A 34 2.71 -0.65 19.10
CA ASN A 34 3.20 0.30 20.09
C ASN A 34 2.07 0.97 20.89
N GLY A 35 0.80 0.66 20.60
CA GLY A 35 -0.36 1.28 21.24
C GLY A 35 -0.59 2.75 20.86
N ALA A 36 0.09 3.25 19.81
CA ALA A 36 -0.06 4.62 19.34
C ALA A 36 -1.40 4.86 18.62
N ILE A 37 -2.01 3.80 18.10
CA ILE A 37 -3.37 3.80 17.55
C ILE A 37 -4.17 2.62 18.09
N THR A 38 -5.48 2.79 18.20
CA THR A 38 -6.40 1.71 18.54
C THR A 38 -6.63 0.78 17.35
N LYS A 39 -7.11 -0.45 17.59
CA LYS A 39 -7.51 -1.38 16.53
C LYS A 39 -8.55 -0.75 15.58
N ALA A 40 -9.52 0.02 16.11
CA ALA A 40 -10.52 0.69 15.28
C ALA A 40 -9.91 1.76 14.35
N GLN A 41 -8.93 2.52 14.83
CA GLN A 41 -8.19 3.49 14.02
C GLN A 41 -7.29 2.80 12.98
N TYR A 42 -6.68 1.66 13.34
CA TYR A 42 -5.95 0.81 12.40
C TYR A 42 -6.88 0.32 11.28
N ASP A 43 -8.00 -0.31 11.63
CA ASP A 43 -8.95 -0.89 10.67
C ASP A 43 -9.48 0.19 9.70
N LYS A 44 -9.80 1.39 10.22
CA LYS A 44 -10.21 2.53 9.39
C LYS A 44 -9.09 2.99 8.46
N SER A 45 -7.87 3.20 8.99
CA SER A 45 -6.74 3.70 8.21
C SER A 45 -6.31 2.72 7.12
N LEU A 46 -6.32 1.42 7.43
CA LEU A 46 -6.02 0.36 6.47
C LEU A 46 -7.10 0.28 5.38
N GLY A 47 -8.38 0.40 5.75
CA GLY A 47 -9.48 0.45 4.79
C GLY A 47 -9.40 1.65 3.84
N ASP A 48 -9.11 2.84 4.38
CA ASP A 48 -8.92 4.06 3.59
C ASP A 48 -7.71 3.96 2.66
N LEU A 49 -6.60 3.37 3.14
CA LEU A 49 -5.39 3.11 2.36
C LEU A 49 -5.67 2.14 1.20
N THR A 50 -6.36 1.04 1.47
CA THR A 50 -6.70 0.00 0.48
C THR A 50 -7.52 0.60 -0.67
N LYS A 51 -8.56 1.38 -0.33
CA LYS A 51 -9.40 2.09 -1.31
C LYS A 51 -8.59 3.09 -2.15
N LYS A 52 -7.73 3.88 -1.52
CA LYS A 52 -6.92 4.90 -2.21
C LYS A 52 -5.93 4.29 -3.19
N MET A 53 -5.36 3.14 -2.85
CA MET A 53 -4.36 2.47 -3.68
C MET A 53 -4.98 1.61 -4.78
N GLY A 54 -6.31 1.42 -4.78
CA GLY A 54 -7.01 0.60 -5.76
C GLY A 54 -6.58 -0.87 -5.73
N ILE A 55 -6.04 -1.33 -4.60
CA ILE A 55 -5.63 -2.73 -4.41
C ILE A 55 -6.83 -3.47 -3.84
N THR A 56 -7.38 -4.42 -4.58
CA THR A 56 -8.32 -5.39 -4.04
C THR A 56 -7.52 -6.47 -3.29
N PRO A 57 -7.76 -6.69 -1.99
CA PRO A 57 -7.08 -7.76 -1.25
C PRO A 57 -7.42 -9.18 -1.76
N GLU A 58 -8.31 -9.30 -2.75
CA GLU A 58 -8.71 -10.55 -3.41
C GLU A 58 -7.73 -11.05 -4.48
N GLU A 59 -6.61 -10.35 -4.74
CA GLU A 59 -5.54 -10.78 -5.66
C GLU A 59 -4.37 -11.52 -4.95
N GLU A 60 -4.71 -12.41 -4.02
CA GLU A 60 -3.77 -13.34 -3.37
C GLU A 60 -4.04 -14.79 -3.78
#